data_AF-T0MWY8-F1
#
_entry.id   AF-T0MWY8-F1
#
_cell.length_a   1.000
_cell.length_b   1.000
_cell.length_c   1.000
_cell.angle_alpha   90.00
_cell.angle_beta   90.00
_cell.angle_gamma   90.00
#
_symmetry.space_group_name_H-M   'P 1'
#
loop_
_entity.id
_entity.type
_entity.pdbx_description
1 polymer ?
#
loop_
_entity_poly.entity_id
_entity_poly.type
_entity_poly.pdbx_seq_one_letter_code
_entity_poly.pdbx_strand_id
1 'polypeptide(L)'
;MSCKLERGPQEANEGKLALFLGGDEQLYIKSLKILHILGSPMYIGTHYQATMMKLISNMIGTAVVDIFGEMSVLIRKLGIDPKIAIEALSMGGANSITQMFRLEWQSKDEFGEAFSMELAQHVIEMALESARDLGVSSLHLIEQNNLMMKLAKNMEFGSKDVGEISKLYWNLNDSDNHLK
;
A
#
# COMPACT_ATOMS: atom_id res chain seq x y z
N MET A 1 11.38 19.84 13.51
CA MET A 1 10.26 19.40 12.64
C MET A 1 10.65 18.07 11.98
N SER A 2 9.73 17.11 11.90
CA SER A 2 9.88 15.84 11.17
C SER A 2 9.03 15.86 9.91
N CYS A 3 9.46 15.17 8.86
CA CYS A 3 8.75 15.04 7.59
C CYS A 3 8.69 13.56 7.18
N LYS A 4 7.49 12.99 7.09
CA LYS A 4 7.29 11.64 6.53
C LYS A 4 6.81 11.76 5.09
N LEU A 5 7.35 10.92 4.22
CA LEU A 5 7.15 11.03 2.78
C LEU A 5 6.21 9.94 2.29
N GLU A 6 5.40 10.30 1.29
CA GLU A 6 4.57 9.40 0.51
C GLU A 6 4.94 9.50 -0.97
N ARG A 7 4.63 8.42 -1.71
CA ARG A 7 4.96 8.21 -3.13
C ARG A 7 6.43 7.84 -3.37
N GLY A 8 6.83 7.73 -4.64
CA GLY A 8 8.11 7.17 -5.04
C GLY A 8 9.11 8.17 -5.61
N PRO A 9 10.24 7.67 -6.13
CA PRO A 9 11.28 8.48 -6.75
C PRO A 9 10.78 9.34 -7.92
N GLN A 10 9.80 8.85 -8.68
CA GLN A 10 9.21 9.62 -9.78
C GLN A 10 8.55 10.90 -9.25
N GLU A 11 7.69 10.79 -8.24
CA GLU A 11 7.01 11.97 -7.67
C GLU A 11 7.96 12.87 -6.89
N ALA A 12 9.05 12.33 -6.33
CA ALA A 12 10.13 13.14 -5.80
C ALA A 12 10.75 14.03 -6.88
N ASN A 13 11.04 13.46 -8.05
CA ASN A 13 11.64 14.18 -9.17
C ASN A 13 10.69 15.22 -9.79
N GLU A 14 9.38 14.95 -9.75
CA GLU A 14 8.34 15.85 -10.25
C GLU A 14 7.88 16.92 -9.23
N GLY A 15 8.39 16.89 -7.98
CA GLY A 15 7.94 17.80 -6.92
C GLY A 15 6.49 17.56 -6.50
N LYS A 16 6.06 16.29 -6.49
CA LYS A 16 4.67 15.85 -6.23
C LYS A 16 4.56 14.91 -5.03
N LEU A 17 5.54 14.88 -4.13
CA LEU A 17 5.46 14.07 -2.91
C LEU A 17 4.28 14.50 -2.04
N ALA A 18 3.72 13.58 -1.27
CA ALA A 18 2.89 13.95 -0.12
C ALA A 18 3.80 14.00 1.11
N LEU A 19 3.72 15.09 1.87
CA LEU A 19 4.61 15.34 3.00
C LEU A 19 3.77 15.47 4.28
N PHE A 20 3.96 14.56 5.23
CA PHE A 20 3.32 14.61 6.54
C PHE A 20 4.29 15.22 7.56
N LEU A 21 3.99 16.44 8.00
CA LEU A 21 4.84 17.25 8.86
C LEU A 21 4.39 17.17 10.32
N GLY A 22 5.35 17.10 11.23
CA GLY A 22 5.07 17.18 12.67
C GLY A 22 6.17 17.87 13.48
N GLY A 23 5.82 18.36 14.66
CA GLY A 23 6.71 19.08 15.58
C GLY A 23 6.35 20.56 15.70
N ASP A 24 7.34 21.44 15.59
CA ASP A 24 7.16 22.89 15.67
C ASP A 24 6.39 23.47 14.47
N GLU A 25 5.20 23.99 14.73
CA GLU A 25 4.32 24.64 13.75
C GLU A 25 4.93 25.93 13.17
N GLN A 26 5.64 26.73 13.96
CA GLN A 26 6.27 27.95 13.46
C GLN A 26 7.39 27.62 12.48
N LEU A 27 8.17 26.57 12.77
CA LEU A 27 9.17 26.06 11.84
C LEU A 27 8.53 25.51 10.55
N TYR A 28 7.38 24.82 10.67
CA TYR A 28 6.60 24.38 9.50
C TYR A 28 6.19 25.56 8.62
N ILE A 29 5.55 26.59 9.19
CA ILE A 29 5.08 27.79 8.47
C ILE A 29 6.26 28.48 7.77
N LYS A 30 7.39 28.65 8.45
CA LYS A 30 8.61 29.24 7.86
C LYS A 30 9.19 28.42 6.72
N SER A 31 8.97 27.10 6.72
CA SER A 31 9.52 26.17 5.73
C SER A 31 8.59 25.92 4.53
N LEU A 32 7.35 26.42 4.55
CA LEU A 32 6.32 26.15 3.52
C LEU A 32 6.82 26.36 2.09
N LYS A 33 7.56 27.43 1.85
CA LYS A 33 8.07 27.74 0.50
C LYS A 33 8.95 26.61 -0.07
N ILE A 34 9.82 26.03 0.76
CA ILE A 34 10.70 24.92 0.33
C ILE A 34 9.92 23.62 0.26
N LEU A 35 9.03 23.37 1.23
CA LEU A 35 8.20 22.16 1.24
C LEU A 35 7.31 22.06 -0.01
N HIS A 36 6.77 23.19 -0.50
CA HIS A 36 5.98 23.23 -1.73
C HIS A 36 6.78 22.97 -3.01
N ILE A 37 8.11 23.07 -2.98
CA ILE A 37 8.96 22.65 -4.12
C ILE A 37 9.01 21.12 -4.19
N LEU A 38 8.99 20.46 -3.04
CA LEU A 38 9.10 19.00 -2.94
C LEU A 38 7.76 18.30 -3.16
N GLY A 39 6.64 18.97 -2.85
CA GLY A 39 5.32 18.37 -2.95
C GLY A 39 4.22 19.13 -2.21
N SER A 40 3.28 18.37 -1.69
CA SER A 40 2.11 18.86 -0.96
C SER A 40 2.31 18.66 0.55
N PRO A 41 2.73 19.70 1.29
CA PRO A 41 2.85 19.64 2.74
C PRO A 41 1.51 19.63 3.45
N MET A 42 1.41 18.78 4.48
CA MET A 42 0.31 18.73 5.43
C MET A 42 0.87 18.69 6.85
N TYR A 43 0.50 19.68 7.66
CA TYR A 43 0.84 19.68 9.09
C TYR A 43 -0.12 18.77 9.85
N ILE A 44 0.42 17.74 10.49
CA ILE A 44 -0.33 16.71 11.21
C ILE A 44 -0.42 17.03 12.71
N GLY A 45 0.57 17.75 13.27
CA GLY A 45 0.66 18.02 14.69
C GLY A 45 2.02 17.61 15.25
N THR A 46 2.06 16.72 16.24
CA THR A 46 3.31 16.28 16.87
C THR A 46 4.14 15.36 15.95
N HIS A 47 5.42 15.18 16.30
CA HIS A 47 6.31 14.20 15.65
C HIS A 47 5.73 12.78 15.65
N TYR A 48 5.11 12.40 16.76
CA TYR A 48 4.47 11.10 16.92
C TYR A 48 3.26 10.95 15.99
N GLN A 49 2.37 11.94 15.96
CA GLN A 49 1.19 11.91 15.09
C GLN A 49 1.56 11.83 13.60
N ALA A 50 2.58 12.57 13.15
CA ALA A 50 3.05 12.47 11.76
C ALA A 50 3.62 11.09 11.42
N THR A 51 4.32 10.46 12.38
CA THR A 51 4.81 9.08 12.22
C THR A 51 3.67 8.08 12.18
N MET A 52 2.71 8.18 13.09
CA MET A 52 1.52 7.32 13.10
C MET A 52 0.68 7.47 11.83
N MET A 53 0.54 8.69 11.30
CA MET A 53 -0.18 8.92 10.05
C MET A 53 0.47 8.17 8.88
N LYS A 54 1.81 8.14 8.81
CA LYS A 54 2.53 7.37 7.80
C LYS A 54 2.31 5.86 7.95
N LEU A 55 2.31 5.35 9.18
CA LEU A 55 2.03 3.95 9.46
C LEU A 55 0.59 3.56 9.10
N ILE A 56 -0.39 4.42 9.40
CA ILE A 56 -1.80 4.27 9.00
C ILE A 56 -1.93 4.19 7.49
N SER A 57 -1.30 5.11 6.77
CA SER A 57 -1.28 5.13 5.30
C SER A 57 -0.75 3.81 4.72
N ASN A 58 0.35 3.28 5.28
CA ASN A 58 0.91 2.00 4.85
C ASN A 58 -0.02 0.81 5.16
N MET A 59 -0.68 0.78 6.33
CA MET A 59 -1.68 -0.25 6.67
C MET A 59 -2.85 -0.26 5.68
N ILE A 60 -3.38 0.91 5.34
CA ILE A 60 -4.45 1.03 4.34
C ILE A 60 -3.93 0.59 2.96
N GLY A 61 -2.73 1.04 2.60
CA GLY A 61 -2.11 0.75 1.31
C GLY A 61 -1.93 -0.75 1.07
N THR A 62 -1.35 -1.48 2.03
CA THR A 62 -1.13 -2.93 1.88
C THR A 62 -2.44 -3.71 1.89
N ALA A 63 -3.43 -3.31 2.70
CA ALA A 63 -4.75 -3.95 2.72
C ALA A 63 -5.50 -3.77 1.40
N VAL A 64 -5.42 -2.58 0.76
CA VAL A 64 -6.01 -2.36 -0.56
C VAL A 64 -5.35 -3.24 -1.63
N VAL A 65 -4.03 -3.38 -1.59
CA VAL A 65 -3.29 -4.25 -2.53
C VAL A 65 -3.66 -5.72 -2.35
N ASP A 66 -3.93 -6.14 -1.11
CA ASP A 66 -4.40 -7.49 -0.78
C ASP A 66 -5.77 -7.77 -1.40
N ILE A 67 -6.72 -6.84 -1.20
CA ILE A 67 -8.04 -6.87 -1.82
C ILE A 67 -7.91 -6.95 -3.34
N PHE A 68 -7.04 -6.15 -3.96
CA PHE A 68 -6.78 -6.23 -5.39
C PHE A 68 -6.21 -7.60 -5.80
N GLY A 69 -5.37 -8.20 -4.95
CA GLY A 69 -4.87 -9.56 -5.17
C GLY A 69 -5.99 -10.59 -5.26
N GLU A 70 -6.95 -10.56 -4.33
CA GLU A 70 -8.13 -11.42 -4.41
C GLU A 70 -8.99 -11.12 -5.65
N MET A 71 -9.28 -9.86 -5.91
CA MET A 71 -10.14 -9.45 -7.02
C MET A 71 -9.51 -9.75 -8.37
N SER A 72 -8.19 -9.72 -8.48
CA SER A 72 -7.47 -10.06 -9.71
C SER A 72 -7.69 -11.51 -10.15
N VAL A 73 -7.91 -12.44 -9.20
CA VAL A 73 -8.31 -13.83 -9.50
C VAL A 73 -9.68 -13.86 -10.16
N LEU A 74 -10.66 -13.13 -9.61
CA LEU A 74 -12.02 -13.09 -10.16
C LEU A 74 -12.05 -12.41 -11.53
N ILE A 75 -11.37 -11.27 -11.69
CA ILE A 75 -11.24 -10.55 -12.96
C ILE A 75 -10.66 -11.47 -14.04
N ARG A 76 -9.61 -12.21 -13.71
CA ARG A 76 -9.00 -13.19 -14.62
C ARG A 76 -9.95 -14.34 -14.97
N LYS A 77 -10.62 -14.95 -13.99
CA LYS A 77 -11.57 -16.06 -14.23
C LYS A 77 -12.78 -15.61 -15.08
N LEU A 78 -13.21 -14.36 -14.95
CA LEU A 78 -14.27 -13.77 -15.77
C LEU A 78 -13.80 -13.39 -17.18
N GLY A 79 -12.49 -13.39 -17.46
CA GLY A 79 -11.93 -12.96 -18.74
C GLY A 79 -12.10 -11.47 -19.01
N ILE A 80 -12.25 -10.64 -17.98
CA ILE A 80 -12.36 -9.19 -18.13
C ILE A 80 -10.96 -8.63 -18.40
N ASP A 81 -10.84 -7.79 -19.44
CA ASP A 81 -9.59 -7.07 -19.70
C ASP A 81 -9.19 -6.21 -18.49
N PRO A 82 -7.96 -6.34 -17.96
CA PRO A 82 -7.53 -5.62 -16.77
C PRO A 82 -7.68 -4.11 -16.85
N LYS A 83 -7.47 -3.51 -18.04
CA LYS A 83 -7.59 -2.06 -18.23
C LYS A 83 -9.04 -1.62 -18.18
N ILE A 84 -9.96 -2.41 -18.76
CA ILE A 84 -11.40 -2.16 -18.66
C ILE A 84 -11.86 -2.27 -17.20
N ALA A 85 -11.38 -3.28 -16.46
CA ALA A 85 -11.69 -3.43 -15.05
C ALA A 85 -11.22 -2.22 -14.23
N ILE A 86 -9.99 -1.76 -14.45
CA ILE A 86 -9.45 -0.58 -13.76
C ILE A 86 -10.22 0.68 -14.10
N GLU A 87 -10.55 0.92 -15.38
CA GLU A 87 -11.35 2.06 -15.81
C GLU A 87 -12.72 2.06 -15.11
N ALA A 88 -13.43 0.94 -15.15
CA ALA A 88 -14.74 0.79 -14.51
C ALA A 88 -14.67 0.99 -12.98
N LEU A 89 -13.69 0.39 -12.31
CA LEU A 89 -13.51 0.53 -10.86
C LEU A 89 -13.10 1.96 -10.46
N SER A 90 -12.36 2.65 -11.32
CA SER A 90 -11.92 4.04 -11.10
C SER A 90 -13.07 5.05 -11.18
N MET A 91 -14.18 4.69 -11.83
CA MET A 91 -15.39 5.51 -11.89
C MET A 91 -16.22 5.45 -10.59
N GLY A 92 -15.97 4.47 -9.72
CA GLY A 92 -16.72 4.23 -8.49
C GLY A 92 -15.88 4.39 -7.22
N GLY A 93 -16.44 3.93 -6.09
CA GLY A 93 -15.78 3.99 -4.78
C GLY A 93 -14.57 3.06 -4.61
N ALA A 94 -14.28 2.21 -5.61
CA ALA A 94 -13.11 1.34 -5.60
C ALA A 94 -11.83 2.05 -6.05
N ASN A 95 -11.92 3.31 -6.52
CA ASN A 95 -10.78 4.06 -7.00
C ASN A 95 -9.72 4.27 -5.91
N SER A 96 -8.50 3.79 -6.15
CA SER A 96 -7.32 4.06 -5.35
C SER A 96 -6.20 4.55 -6.26
N ILE A 97 -6.13 5.86 -6.48
CA ILE A 97 -5.26 6.52 -7.46
C ILE A 97 -3.80 6.03 -7.37
N THR A 98 -3.30 5.83 -6.16
CA THR A 98 -1.91 5.42 -5.91
C THR A 98 -1.68 3.91 -5.92
N GLN A 99 -2.73 3.09 -6.08
CA GLN A 99 -2.63 1.63 -6.01
C GLN A 99 -3.18 0.92 -7.26
N MET A 100 -3.98 1.59 -8.10
CA MET A 100 -4.63 0.96 -9.26
C MET A 100 -3.66 0.27 -10.23
N PHE A 101 -2.42 0.76 -10.35
CA PHE A 101 -1.40 0.09 -11.17
C PHE A 101 -1.08 -1.33 -10.69
N ARG A 102 -1.18 -1.60 -9.37
CA ARG A 102 -0.96 -2.94 -8.82
C ARG A 102 -2.07 -3.90 -9.21
N LEU A 103 -3.31 -3.44 -9.33
CA LEU A 103 -4.38 -4.28 -9.85
C LEU A 103 -4.09 -4.71 -11.30
N GLU A 104 -3.52 -3.81 -12.12
CA GLU A 104 -3.09 -4.17 -13.48
C GLU A 104 -2.00 -5.25 -13.46
N TRP A 105 -0.97 -5.05 -12.63
CA TRP A 105 0.14 -5.99 -12.46
C TRP A 105 -0.34 -7.35 -12.01
N GLN A 106 -1.21 -7.38 -11.00
CA GLN A 106 -1.82 -8.60 -10.47
C GLN A 106 -2.65 -9.29 -11.56
N SER A 107 -3.58 -8.60 -12.20
CA SER A 107 -4.39 -9.20 -13.27
C SER A 107 -3.60 -9.67 -14.49
N LYS A 108 -2.34 -9.24 -14.67
CA LYS A 108 -1.43 -9.73 -15.72
C LYS A 108 -0.36 -10.70 -15.24
N ASP A 109 -0.15 -10.84 -13.93
CA ASP A 109 1.00 -11.53 -13.32
C ASP A 109 2.34 -10.96 -13.79
N GLU A 110 2.42 -9.63 -13.92
CA GLU A 110 3.59 -8.89 -14.39
C GLU A 110 3.96 -7.79 -13.39
N PHE A 111 5.02 -8.00 -12.61
CA PHE A 111 5.41 -7.11 -11.50
C PHE A 111 6.70 -6.35 -11.78
N GLY A 112 6.65 -5.04 -11.54
CA GLY A 112 7.83 -4.18 -11.41
C GLY A 112 8.36 -4.14 -9.97
N GLU A 113 9.54 -3.55 -9.78
CA GLU A 113 10.10 -3.30 -8.45
C GLU A 113 9.55 -1.99 -7.88
N ALA A 114 8.89 -2.06 -6.73
CA ALA A 114 8.34 -0.86 -6.08
C ALA A 114 8.38 -0.95 -4.54
N PHE A 115 7.62 -1.86 -3.94
CA PHE A 115 7.58 -2.01 -2.48
C PHE A 115 7.54 -3.49 -2.10
N SER A 116 8.71 -4.09 -1.83
CA SER A 116 8.81 -5.51 -1.52
C SER A 116 7.94 -5.90 -0.32
N MET A 117 7.49 -7.15 -0.30
CA MET A 117 6.66 -7.68 0.77
C MET A 117 7.42 -7.76 2.10
N GLU A 118 8.75 -7.87 2.07
CA GLU A 118 9.60 -7.79 3.26
C GLU A 118 9.52 -6.40 3.91
N LEU A 119 9.67 -5.33 3.12
CA LEU A 119 9.54 -3.97 3.61
C LEU A 119 8.11 -3.68 4.08
N ALA A 120 7.10 -4.15 3.35
CA ALA A 120 5.70 -4.02 3.73
C ALA A 120 5.43 -4.65 5.10
N GLN A 121 5.83 -5.90 5.30
CA GLN A 121 5.67 -6.61 6.56
C GLN A 121 6.35 -5.90 7.73
N HIS A 122 7.61 -5.46 7.56
CA HIS A 122 8.32 -4.76 8.62
C HIS A 122 7.55 -3.53 9.09
N VAL A 123 7.03 -2.73 8.15
CA VAL A 123 6.29 -1.51 8.49
C VAL A 123 4.90 -1.82 9.08
N ILE A 124 4.23 -2.88 8.64
CA ILE A 124 2.96 -3.31 9.24
C ILE A 124 3.16 -3.84 10.66
N GLU A 125 4.23 -4.57 10.93
CA GLU A 125 4.56 -5.05 12.28
C GLU A 125 4.84 -3.87 13.23
N MET A 126 5.62 -2.88 12.77
CA MET A 126 5.83 -1.62 13.51
C MET A 126 4.51 -0.86 13.76
N ALA A 127 3.60 -0.83 12.77
CA ALA A 127 2.32 -0.15 12.89
C ALA A 127 1.40 -0.84 13.91
N LEU A 128 1.32 -2.17 13.88
CA LEU A 128 0.55 -2.97 14.82
C LEU A 128 1.10 -2.84 16.25
N GLU A 129 2.43 -2.79 16.42
CA GLU A 129 3.06 -2.53 17.72
C GLU A 129 2.72 -1.14 18.24
N SER A 130 2.87 -0.11 17.40
CA SER A 130 2.53 1.27 17.78
C SER A 130 1.05 1.44 18.14
N ALA A 131 0.15 0.69 17.48
CA ALA A 131 -1.28 0.68 17.83
C ALA A 131 -1.53 0.05 19.20
N ARG A 132 -0.84 -1.05 19.54
CA ARG A 132 -0.94 -1.69 20.86
C ARG A 132 -0.47 -0.77 21.98
N ASP A 133 0.61 -0.02 21.76
CA ASP A 133 1.12 0.96 22.74
C ASP A 133 0.10 2.08 23.05
N LEU A 134 -0.80 2.38 22.10
CA LEU A 134 -1.91 3.32 22.29
C LEU A 134 -3.17 2.68 22.92
N GLY A 135 -3.14 1.39 23.25
CA GLY A 135 -4.30 0.66 23.74
C GLY A 135 -5.27 0.20 22.65
N VAL A 136 -4.89 0.31 21.37
CA VAL A 136 -5.66 -0.25 20.25
C VAL A 136 -5.15 -1.66 19.98
N SER A 137 -5.69 -2.63 20.71
CA SER A 137 -5.18 -4.00 20.73
C SER A 137 -5.65 -4.87 19.56
N SER A 138 -6.57 -4.40 18.71
CA SER A 138 -7.08 -5.20 17.60
C SER A 138 -7.34 -4.37 16.34
N LEU A 139 -6.66 -4.76 15.27
CA LEU A 139 -6.85 -4.24 13.91
C LEU A 139 -7.04 -5.43 12.94
N HIS A 140 -8.15 -6.15 13.09
CA HIS A 140 -8.39 -7.46 12.45
C HIS A 140 -8.00 -7.53 10.97
N LEU A 141 -8.45 -6.60 10.13
CA LEU A 141 -8.14 -6.64 8.69
C LEU A 141 -6.64 -6.49 8.42
N ILE A 142 -5.94 -5.67 9.20
CA ILE A 142 -4.49 -5.47 9.07
C ILE A 142 -3.73 -6.68 9.60
N GLU A 143 -4.19 -7.29 10.69
CA GLU A 143 -3.62 -8.52 11.23
C GLU A 143 -3.75 -9.68 10.22
N GLN A 144 -4.91 -9.82 9.55
CA GLN A 144 -5.10 -10.79 8.48
C GLN A 144 -4.22 -10.46 7.27
N ASN A 145 -4.17 -9.21 6.83
CA ASN A 145 -3.28 -8.80 5.75
C ASN A 145 -1.81 -9.17 6.02
N ASN A 146 -1.33 -8.95 7.26
CA ASN A 146 0.02 -9.36 7.65
C ASN A 146 0.21 -10.89 7.61
N LEU A 147 -0.80 -11.66 8.02
CA LEU A 147 -0.77 -13.11 7.93
C LEU A 147 -0.71 -13.60 6.47
N MET A 148 -1.51 -13.01 5.58
CA MET A 148 -1.51 -13.35 4.15
C MET A 148 -0.16 -13.03 3.51
N MET A 149 0.46 -11.89 3.84
CA MET A 149 1.83 -11.58 3.42
C MET A 149 2.85 -12.60 3.97
N LYS A 150 2.71 -13.08 5.22
CA LYS A 150 3.57 -14.14 5.77
C LYS A 150 3.46 -15.44 4.98
N LEU A 151 2.24 -15.85 4.63
CA LEU A 151 2.00 -17.04 3.81
C LEU A 151 2.61 -16.89 2.42
N ALA A 152 2.39 -15.75 1.76
CA ALA A 152 2.96 -15.48 0.44
C ALA A 152 4.51 -15.48 0.46
N LYS A 153 5.14 -14.87 1.48
CA LYS A 153 6.60 -14.91 1.65
C LYS A 153 7.14 -16.32 1.86
N ASN A 154 6.44 -17.18 2.61
CA ASN A 154 6.84 -18.58 2.80
C ASN A 154 6.78 -19.39 1.49
N MET A 155 6.04 -18.90 0.49
CA MET A 155 6.01 -19.43 -0.87
C MET A 155 6.97 -18.70 -1.82
N GLU A 156 7.91 -17.92 -1.28
CA GLU A 156 8.92 -17.15 -2.02
C GLU A 156 8.35 -16.05 -2.93
N PHE A 157 7.14 -15.56 -2.65
CA PHE A 157 6.54 -14.41 -3.34
C PHE A 157 6.88 -13.08 -2.65
N GLY A 158 6.83 -11.99 -3.42
CA GLY A 158 6.94 -10.62 -2.88
C GLY A 158 8.33 -10.01 -2.90
N SER A 159 9.26 -10.58 -3.68
CA SER A 159 10.61 -10.04 -3.84
C SER A 159 10.61 -8.70 -4.59
N LYS A 160 9.72 -8.52 -5.57
CA LYS A 160 9.62 -7.30 -6.38
C LYS A 160 8.65 -6.29 -5.79
N ASP A 161 7.47 -6.76 -5.41
CA ASP A 161 6.39 -5.91 -4.90
C ASP A 161 5.39 -6.68 -4.03
N VAL A 162 4.78 -6.00 -3.08
CA VAL A 162 3.69 -6.50 -2.24
C VAL A 162 2.49 -6.98 -3.06
N GLY A 163 2.28 -6.46 -4.27
CA GLY A 163 1.29 -6.94 -5.22
C GLY A 163 1.41 -8.42 -5.59
N GLU A 164 2.60 -9.02 -5.45
CA GLU A 164 2.80 -10.46 -5.66
C GLU A 164 2.02 -11.35 -4.67
N ILE A 165 1.38 -10.78 -3.63
CA ILE A 165 0.42 -11.49 -2.77
C ILE A 165 -0.70 -12.17 -3.56
N SER A 166 -1.03 -11.62 -4.72
CA SER A 166 -1.97 -12.21 -5.67
C SER A 166 -1.59 -13.62 -6.14
N LYS A 167 -0.28 -13.97 -6.19
CA LYS A 167 0.22 -15.33 -6.46
C LYS A 167 -0.21 -16.36 -5.44
N LEU A 168 -0.28 -15.98 -4.17
CA LEU A 168 -0.86 -16.82 -3.13
C LEU A 168 -2.33 -17.11 -3.46
N TYR A 169 -3.10 -16.08 -3.82
CA TYR A 169 -4.52 -16.24 -4.14
C TYR A 169 -4.76 -17.07 -5.40
N TRP A 170 -3.95 -16.94 -6.46
CA TRP A 170 -4.04 -17.87 -7.60
C TRP A 170 -3.80 -19.30 -7.13
N ASN A 171 -2.72 -19.58 -6.41
CA ASN A 171 -2.41 -20.94 -5.97
C ASN A 171 -3.51 -21.55 -5.08
N LEU A 172 -4.14 -20.74 -4.21
CA LEU A 172 -5.26 -21.20 -3.39
C LEU A 172 -6.54 -21.51 -4.19
N ASN A 173 -6.71 -20.90 -5.37
CA ASN A 173 -7.91 -20.99 -6.21
C ASN A 173 -7.69 -21.76 -7.54
N ASP A 174 -6.48 -22.28 -7.76
CA ASP A 174 -6.05 -23.00 -8.96
C ASP A 174 -6.12 -24.54 -8.78
N SER A 175 -6.63 -25.01 -7.64
CA SER A 175 -6.87 -26.43 -7.37
C SER A 175 -7.86 -27.11 -8.34
N ASP A 176 -8.52 -26.35 -9.22
CA ASP A 176 -9.40 -26.86 -10.28
C ASP A 176 -8.69 -27.17 -11.62
N ASN A 177 -7.40 -26.84 -11.79
CA ASN A 177 -6.67 -27.05 -13.06
C ASN A 177 -5.95 -28.41 -13.19
N HIS A 178 -6.08 -29.31 -12.20
CA HIS A 178 -5.62 -30.71 -12.30
C HIS A 178 -6.72 -31.72 -12.73
N LEU A 179 -7.87 -31.26 -13.21
CA LEU A 179 -8.96 -32.10 -13.73
C LEU A 179 -9.41 -31.69 -15.14
N LYS A 180 -8.47 -31.60 -16.08
CA LYS A 180 -8.76 -31.71 -17.52
C LYS A 180 -7.81 -32.68 -18.19
#